data_AF-A0A1Z5I9F9-F1
#
_entry.id   AF-A0A1Z5I9F9-F1
#
_cell.length_a   1.000
_cell.length_b   1.000
_cell.length_c   1.000
_cell.angle_alpha   90.00
_cell.angle_beta   90.00
_cell.angle_gamma   90.00
#
_symmetry.space_group_name_H-M   'P 1'
#
loop_
_entity.id
_entity.type
_entity.pdbx_description
1 polymer ?
#
loop_
_entity_poly.entity_id
_entity_poly.type
_entity_poly.pdbx_seq_one_letter_code
_entity_poly.pdbx_strand_id
1 'polypeptide(L)'
;MKKSLKLFSSLLALGMMLGTGAGSLSAAAQQEAGTTVSTGMTKLGALEEPSVPDKKTVRLDPNQITTAGFNNVPCISDVAWNDGQKEALLEGGTLEIPEVDKEGKVIKGVDHFAFSKEELNAEAGDSEGMKEVVFENPENIEYIGQEAFKGHQLTEVKLPNIKLIYAEAFADNKLKTVVINEDYELDDTALKGSVYNPQINSDAFLSQNWGDLSFDYQSTISVDELANKLNLTFSINKHNMATVNAINSLGPDADNITVEDSQELKVNSENGGTATVELFHGTSPISALNGSAKLIVNAREQPAPGPGPDGNGGGNGGSQPDNGNNGNESGTNPDTGNGGGNNGNETKPQPAPKPEEKRPHTVYAKRGMRLHRNVSLTSPIRSYKKQSRAKAASFRVRGIEYDKNGKKRYKVDGGYITAGSSYVADSHFRSNKVRQVRVLSNRVNSYKDVKLSSNKKVRSYKKGTKLRVKRVVNWGRATRFELTNGRYITGNKQLLIMDQN
;
A
#
# COMPACT_ATOMS: atom_id res chain seq x y z
N MET A 1 -13.62 26.13 -47.01
CA MET A 1 -12.47 26.74 -47.71
C MET A 1 -11.23 26.55 -46.86
N LYS A 2 -10.17 25.96 -47.46
CA LYS A 2 -8.72 26.06 -47.16
C LYS A 2 -8.21 25.78 -45.73
N LYS A 3 -7.09 25.10 -45.48
CA LYS A 3 -6.11 24.33 -46.28
C LYS A 3 -5.19 23.63 -45.26
N SER A 4 -4.87 22.36 -45.50
CA SER A 4 -3.76 21.64 -44.86
C SER A 4 -2.41 22.26 -45.25
N LEU A 5 -1.46 22.39 -44.30
CA LEU A 5 -0.09 22.78 -44.61
C LEU A 5 0.93 21.79 -44.04
N LYS A 6 1.94 21.54 -44.86
CA LYS A 6 2.91 20.43 -44.87
C LYS A 6 4.06 20.65 -43.88
N LEU A 7 4.63 19.53 -43.42
CA LEU A 7 6.00 19.45 -42.89
C LEU A 7 7.04 19.84 -43.95
N PHE A 8 8.11 20.51 -43.53
CA PHE A 8 9.45 20.30 -44.08
C PHE A 8 10.53 20.50 -43.00
N SER A 9 11.43 19.52 -42.99
CA SER A 9 12.69 19.38 -42.27
C SER A 9 13.76 20.37 -42.73
N SER A 10 14.66 20.79 -41.82
CA SER A 10 15.97 21.31 -42.18
C SER A 10 17.08 20.66 -41.35
N LEU A 11 17.85 19.78 -42.00
CA LEU A 11 19.25 19.51 -41.67
C LEU A 11 20.08 20.75 -42.06
N LEU A 12 21.10 21.08 -41.28
CA LEU A 12 22.33 21.64 -41.85
C LEU A 12 23.56 21.17 -41.07
N ALA A 13 24.54 20.71 -41.84
CA ALA A 13 25.77 20.07 -41.42
C ALA A 13 26.97 21.03 -41.45
N LEU A 14 27.97 20.64 -40.66
CA LEU A 14 29.37 21.06 -40.57
C LEU A 14 30.03 21.64 -41.83
N GLY A 15 30.98 22.56 -41.60
CA GLY A 15 32.29 22.45 -42.24
C GLY A 15 33.15 23.72 -42.37
N MET A 16 34.40 23.58 -41.90
CA MET A 16 35.64 24.29 -42.31
C MET A 16 35.96 25.66 -41.71
N MET A 17 37.22 26.13 -41.69
CA MET A 17 38.54 25.67 -41.21
C MET A 17 39.51 26.87 -41.42
N LEU A 18 40.56 26.99 -40.57
CA LEU A 18 41.78 27.84 -40.72
C LEU A 18 41.57 29.36 -40.52
N GLY A 19 42.21 30.05 -39.57
CA GLY A 19 43.65 30.31 -39.35
C GLY A 19 43.80 31.85 -39.43
N THR A 20 44.44 32.62 -38.52
CA THR A 20 45.87 32.66 -38.17
C THR A 20 46.12 33.70 -37.06
N GLY A 21 47.16 33.47 -36.24
CA GLY A 21 48.03 34.46 -35.55
C GLY A 21 47.44 35.29 -34.39
N ALA A 22 48.18 35.74 -33.39
CA ALA A 22 49.51 35.50 -32.83
C ALA A 22 49.62 36.40 -31.58
N GLY A 23 50.38 35.99 -30.56
CA GLY A 23 50.79 36.83 -29.40
C GLY A 23 50.16 36.38 -28.07
N SER A 24 50.74 35.42 -27.33
CA SER A 24 51.88 35.57 -26.38
C SER A 24 51.48 36.41 -25.14
N LEU A 25 51.66 35.99 -23.88
CA LEU A 25 52.73 35.25 -23.20
C LEU A 25 52.24 34.61 -21.87
N SER A 26 52.79 33.41 -21.58
CA SER A 26 53.42 32.97 -20.31
C SER A 26 52.56 32.87 -19.03
N ALA A 27 52.56 31.79 -18.23
CA ALA A 27 53.61 30.83 -17.89
C ALA A 27 52.99 29.44 -17.52
N ALA A 28 53.49 28.34 -18.09
CA ALA A 28 54.41 27.34 -17.48
C ALA A 28 53.74 26.43 -16.43
N ALA A 29 53.78 25.09 -16.48
CA ALA A 29 54.53 24.09 -17.25
C ALA A 29 53.66 22.80 -17.32
N GLN A 30 53.41 22.19 -18.49
CA GLN A 30 54.17 21.10 -19.14
C GLN A 30 54.33 19.83 -18.28
N GLN A 31 54.19 18.60 -18.78
CA GLN A 31 53.74 17.96 -20.04
C GLN A 31 53.75 16.45 -19.71
N GLU A 32 52.74 15.64 -20.08
CA GLU A 32 52.65 14.81 -21.31
C GLU A 32 53.71 13.68 -21.43
N ALA A 33 53.47 12.53 -22.08
CA ALA A 33 52.32 11.94 -22.78
C ALA A 33 52.65 10.49 -23.16
N GLY A 34 51.61 9.78 -23.65
CA GLY A 34 51.72 8.75 -24.71
C GLY A 34 51.83 7.29 -24.23
N THR A 35 51.24 6.26 -24.86
CA THR A 35 50.77 6.15 -26.26
C THR A 35 49.88 4.88 -26.44
N THR A 36 48.85 4.99 -27.30
CA THR A 36 48.15 4.01 -28.20
C THR A 36 47.52 2.69 -27.69
N VAL A 37 46.19 2.45 -27.81
CA VAL A 37 45.31 2.05 -28.96
C VAL A 37 45.30 0.54 -29.27
N SER A 38 44.14 -0.13 -29.12
CA SER A 38 43.56 -1.08 -30.11
C SER A 38 42.16 -1.59 -29.73
N THR A 39 41.22 -1.38 -30.68
CA THR A 39 39.92 -2.00 -31.05
C THR A 39 39.46 -3.30 -30.36
N GLY A 40 38.17 -3.62 -30.17
CA GLY A 40 36.88 -3.05 -30.58
C GLY A 40 35.83 -4.17 -30.72
N MET A 41 34.69 -4.08 -30.03
CA MET A 41 33.31 -4.39 -30.48
C MET A 41 32.33 -4.67 -29.31
N THR A 42 31.19 -3.97 -29.40
CA THR A 42 29.83 -4.26 -28.88
C THR A 42 29.60 -4.46 -27.38
N LYS A 43 28.90 -3.50 -26.76
CA LYS A 43 27.47 -3.59 -26.40
C LYS A 43 27.01 -2.28 -25.78
N LEU A 44 25.93 -1.69 -26.31
CA LEU A 44 25.25 -0.52 -25.73
C LEU A 44 25.15 -0.67 -24.21
N GLY A 45 25.89 0.17 -23.49
CA GLY A 45 25.76 0.32 -22.06
C GLY A 45 24.37 0.86 -21.79
N ALA A 46 23.51 0.01 -21.23
CA ALA A 46 22.29 0.46 -20.58
C ALA A 46 22.70 1.55 -19.59
N LEU A 47 22.22 2.74 -19.88
CA LEU A 47 22.18 3.90 -19.01
C LEU A 47 21.86 3.40 -17.60
N GLU A 48 22.57 3.91 -16.60
CA GLU A 48 22.12 3.82 -15.22
C GLU A 48 20.64 4.18 -15.22
N GLU A 49 19.77 3.23 -14.90
CA GLU A 49 18.37 3.57 -14.67
C GLU A 49 18.37 4.48 -13.44
N PRO A 50 17.97 5.76 -13.59
CA PRO A 50 17.69 6.58 -12.43
C PRO A 50 16.66 5.83 -11.59
N SER A 51 16.75 5.93 -10.27
CA SER A 51 15.62 5.61 -9.39
C SER A 51 14.38 6.21 -10.05
N VAL A 52 13.44 5.36 -10.46
CA VAL A 52 12.18 5.83 -11.04
C VAL A 52 11.62 6.83 -10.03
N PRO A 53 11.50 8.13 -10.37
CA PRO A 53 10.79 9.06 -9.52
C PRO A 53 9.38 8.49 -9.36
N ASP A 54 8.87 8.39 -8.13
CA ASP A 54 7.44 8.13 -7.92
C ASP A 54 6.68 9.17 -8.74
N LYS A 55 6.08 8.73 -9.85
CA LYS A 55 5.73 9.63 -10.97
C LYS A 55 4.58 10.60 -10.66
N LYS A 56 4.05 10.61 -9.43
CA LYS A 56 2.92 11.48 -9.01
C LYS A 56 3.02 11.95 -7.55
N THR A 57 4.22 12.12 -7.00
CA THR A 57 4.37 12.78 -5.69
C THR A 57 4.51 14.29 -5.88
N VAL A 58 3.61 15.05 -5.29
CA VAL A 58 3.68 16.52 -5.22
C VAL A 58 4.19 16.91 -3.85
N ARG A 59 5.45 17.34 -3.79
CA ARG A 59 6.05 17.91 -2.59
C ARG A 59 5.88 19.41 -2.63
N LEU A 60 5.15 19.97 -1.67
CA LEU A 60 5.04 21.41 -1.54
C LEU A 60 6.33 21.98 -0.94
N ASP A 61 6.89 22.99 -1.60
CA ASP A 61 7.95 23.81 -1.01
C ASP A 61 7.31 24.80 0.00
N PRO A 62 7.96 25.11 1.13
CA PRO A 62 7.45 26.11 2.07
C PRO A 62 7.04 27.42 1.41
N ASN A 63 7.77 27.88 0.38
CA ASN A 63 7.45 29.13 -0.34
C ASN A 63 6.11 29.08 -1.09
N GLN A 64 5.55 27.90 -1.33
CA GLN A 64 4.24 27.74 -1.94
C GLN A 64 3.11 27.92 -0.93
N ILE A 65 3.37 27.88 0.38
CA ILE A 65 2.32 27.78 1.38
C ILE A 65 2.10 29.12 2.05
N THR A 66 0.83 29.53 2.13
CA THR A 66 0.37 30.61 2.99
C THR A 66 -0.45 30.00 4.12
N THR A 67 -0.14 30.40 5.36
CA THR A 67 -0.99 30.05 6.50
C THR A 67 -1.78 31.24 7.02
N ALA A 68 -3.05 31.01 7.33
CA ALA A 68 -3.90 31.96 8.04
C ALA A 68 -4.16 31.46 9.47
N GLY A 69 -4.47 32.39 10.37
CA GLY A 69 -4.86 32.07 11.73
C GLY A 69 -6.33 31.67 11.79
N PHE A 70 -6.66 30.40 11.61
CA PHE A 70 -7.98 29.90 11.93
C PHE A 70 -8.03 29.53 13.42
N ASN A 71 -8.88 30.18 14.22
CA ASN A 71 -8.87 30.03 15.70
C ASN A 71 -7.49 30.25 16.35
N ASN A 72 -6.69 31.21 15.84
CA ASN A 72 -5.28 31.44 16.23
C ASN A 72 -4.32 30.27 15.96
N VAL A 73 -4.73 29.28 15.17
CA VAL A 73 -3.90 28.16 14.73
C VAL A 73 -3.40 28.44 13.31
N PRO A 74 -2.08 28.38 13.03
CA PRO A 74 -1.56 28.47 11.67
C PRO A 74 -2.02 27.30 10.80
N CYS A 75 -3.02 27.55 9.97
CA CYS A 75 -3.59 26.55 9.06
C CYS A 75 -3.28 26.91 7.62
N ILE A 76 -3.01 25.92 6.77
CA ILE A 76 -2.81 26.13 5.34
C ILE A 76 -4.10 26.68 4.75
N SER A 77 -4.08 27.96 4.35
CA SER A 77 -5.23 28.65 3.78
C SER A 77 -5.12 28.82 2.27
N ASP A 78 -3.90 28.75 1.73
CA ASP A 78 -3.66 28.85 0.29
C ASP A 78 -2.33 28.17 -0.09
N VAL A 79 -2.28 27.67 -1.33
CA VAL A 79 -1.09 27.06 -1.93
C VAL A 79 -0.87 27.63 -3.34
N ALA A 80 0.28 28.23 -3.55
CA ALA A 80 0.75 28.67 -4.86
C ALA A 80 1.22 27.46 -5.68
N TRP A 81 0.29 26.81 -6.37
CA TRP A 81 0.53 25.62 -7.18
C TRP A 81 1.39 25.92 -8.41
N ASN A 82 2.37 25.05 -8.66
CA ASN A 82 3.13 25.03 -9.92
C ASN A 82 2.37 24.20 -10.97
N ASP A 83 2.63 24.49 -12.24
CA ASP A 83 2.07 23.77 -13.39
C ASP A 83 2.20 22.24 -13.22
N GLY A 84 1.10 21.53 -13.41
CA GLY A 84 1.05 20.06 -13.34
C GLY A 84 0.89 19.48 -11.93
N GLN A 85 1.00 20.29 -10.86
CA GLN A 85 0.88 19.75 -9.50
C GLN A 85 -0.56 19.33 -9.18
N LYS A 86 -1.55 20.18 -9.48
CA LYS A 86 -2.96 19.85 -9.24
C LYS A 86 -3.39 18.63 -10.07
N GLU A 87 -2.97 18.56 -11.33
CA GLU A 87 -3.24 17.43 -12.22
C GLU A 87 -2.61 16.15 -11.68
N ALA A 88 -1.35 16.19 -11.24
CA ALA A 88 -0.68 15.02 -10.67
C ALA A 88 -1.41 14.48 -9.44
N LEU A 89 -1.96 15.35 -8.60
CA LEU A 89 -2.80 15.00 -7.46
C LEU A 89 -4.13 14.37 -7.90
N LEU A 90 -4.82 15.00 -8.85
CA LEU A 90 -6.10 14.53 -9.40
C LEU A 90 -5.99 13.21 -10.17
N GLU A 91 -4.79 12.84 -10.65
CA GLU A 91 -4.55 11.54 -11.27
C GLU A 91 -4.06 10.46 -10.27
N GLY A 92 -4.35 10.59 -8.98
CA GLY A 92 -3.99 9.61 -7.97
C GLY A 92 -2.64 9.86 -7.29
N GLY A 93 -2.21 11.12 -7.19
CA GLY A 93 -0.92 11.50 -6.60
C GLY A 93 -0.89 11.46 -5.07
N THR A 94 0.33 11.59 -4.54
CA THR A 94 0.61 11.78 -3.11
C THR A 94 0.95 13.25 -2.87
N LEU A 95 0.29 13.87 -1.90
CA LEU A 95 0.61 15.21 -1.41
C LEU A 95 1.57 15.11 -0.22
N GLU A 96 2.75 15.74 -0.30
CA GLU A 96 3.65 15.92 0.85
C GLU A 96 3.63 17.39 1.30
N ILE A 97 3.23 17.62 2.55
CA ILE A 97 3.11 18.93 3.19
C ILE A 97 4.33 19.15 4.12
N PRO A 98 5.10 20.24 3.97
CA PRO A 98 6.26 20.53 4.78
C PRO A 98 5.90 20.92 6.22
N GLU A 99 6.90 21.04 7.10
CA GLU A 99 6.70 21.45 8.49
C GLU A 99 6.31 22.94 8.65
N VAL A 100 6.77 23.80 7.75
CA VAL A 100 6.63 25.25 7.83
C VAL A 100 6.15 25.86 6.53
N ASP A 101 5.58 27.06 6.62
CA ASP A 101 5.17 27.88 5.48
C ASP A 101 6.30 28.81 4.98
N LYS A 102 5.96 29.69 4.03
CA LYS A 102 6.91 30.63 3.40
C LYS A 102 7.55 31.63 4.38
N GLU A 103 6.93 31.86 5.53
CA GLU A 103 7.41 32.75 6.59
C GLU A 103 8.16 31.98 7.69
N GLY A 104 8.28 30.66 7.55
CA GLY A 104 8.89 29.79 8.55
C GLY A 104 7.97 29.50 9.74
N LYS A 105 6.66 29.80 9.63
CA LYS A 105 5.67 29.49 10.67
C LYS A 105 5.35 28.01 10.61
N VAL A 106 5.37 27.35 11.78
CA VAL A 106 5.01 25.93 11.89
C VAL A 106 3.55 25.75 11.46
N ILE A 107 3.32 24.87 10.50
CA ILE A 107 1.99 24.50 10.07
C ILE A 107 1.37 23.66 11.17
N LYS A 108 0.21 24.09 11.65
CA LYS A 108 -0.55 23.47 12.73
C LYS A 108 -1.88 22.89 12.28
N GLY A 109 -2.25 23.11 11.02
CA GLY A 109 -3.49 22.58 10.48
C GLY A 109 -3.70 22.86 9.01
N VAL A 110 -4.87 22.46 8.55
CA VAL A 110 -5.36 22.68 7.19
C VAL A 110 -6.68 23.42 7.30
N ASP A 111 -6.81 24.54 6.59
CA ASP A 111 -8.02 25.35 6.63
C ASP A 111 -9.17 24.66 5.87
N HIS A 112 -10.36 25.25 5.94
CA HIS A 112 -11.53 24.80 5.21
C HIS A 112 -11.24 24.67 3.71
N PHE A 113 -11.71 23.58 3.10
CA PHE A 113 -11.65 23.29 1.67
C PHE A 113 -10.24 23.22 1.03
N ALA A 114 -9.16 23.52 1.76
CA ALA A 114 -7.84 23.82 1.19
C ALA A 114 -7.27 22.76 0.23
N PHE A 115 -7.63 21.49 0.42
CA PHE A 115 -7.27 20.39 -0.46
C PHE A 115 -8.46 19.50 -0.79
N SER A 116 -9.68 20.05 -0.86
CA SER A 116 -10.82 19.30 -1.39
C SER A 116 -10.61 19.00 -2.87
N LYS A 117 -11.26 17.95 -3.40
CA LYS A 117 -11.16 17.66 -4.84
C LYS A 117 -11.69 18.83 -5.68
N GLU A 118 -12.74 19.48 -5.21
CA GLU A 118 -13.37 20.63 -5.87
C GLU A 118 -12.43 21.85 -5.88
N GLU A 119 -11.69 22.10 -4.79
CA GLU A 119 -10.71 23.19 -4.71
C GLU A 119 -9.50 22.94 -5.63
N LEU A 120 -9.10 21.68 -5.80
CA LEU A 120 -8.10 21.34 -6.80
C LEU A 120 -8.64 21.60 -8.20
N ASN A 121 -9.87 21.20 -8.52
CA ASN A 121 -10.54 21.57 -9.77
C ASN A 121 -12.05 21.31 -9.68
N ALA A 122 -12.85 22.36 -9.88
CA ALA A 122 -14.31 22.30 -9.82
C ALA A 122 -14.95 21.38 -10.88
N GLU A 123 -14.25 21.16 -12.01
CA GLU A 123 -14.72 20.27 -13.08
C GLU A 123 -14.20 18.83 -12.94
N ALA A 124 -13.52 18.50 -11.83
CA ALA A 124 -12.82 17.24 -11.65
C ALA A 124 -13.73 16.06 -11.25
N GLY A 125 -15.01 16.09 -11.63
CA GLY A 125 -16.03 15.11 -11.24
C GLY A 125 -15.56 13.67 -11.43
N ASP A 126 -15.06 13.34 -12.61
CA ASP A 126 -14.58 12.00 -12.99
C ASP A 126 -13.10 11.74 -12.63
N SER A 127 -12.39 12.73 -12.10
CA SER A 127 -10.97 12.55 -11.78
C SER A 127 -10.79 11.60 -10.60
N GLU A 128 -9.70 10.86 -10.63
CA GLU A 128 -9.32 9.89 -9.61
C GLU A 128 -9.20 10.54 -8.23
N GLY A 129 -8.58 11.72 -8.11
CA GLY A 129 -8.29 12.37 -6.84
C GLY A 129 -7.07 11.75 -6.11
N MET A 130 -6.56 12.45 -5.09
CA MET A 130 -5.35 12.06 -4.35
C MET A 130 -5.48 10.72 -3.64
N LYS A 131 -4.38 9.97 -3.51
CA LYS A 131 -4.35 8.66 -2.83
C LYS A 131 -3.74 8.71 -1.43
N GLU A 132 -2.92 9.72 -1.16
CA GLU A 132 -2.18 9.82 0.09
C GLU A 132 -1.84 11.28 0.40
N VAL A 133 -1.88 11.62 1.69
CA VAL A 133 -1.40 12.89 2.24
C VAL A 133 -0.36 12.56 3.31
N VAL A 134 0.80 13.20 3.22
CA VAL A 134 1.91 13.02 4.14
C VAL A 134 2.30 14.38 4.71
N PHE A 135 2.11 14.55 6.02
CA PHE A 135 2.70 15.68 6.73
C PHE A 135 4.16 15.32 7.09
N GLU A 136 5.11 16.22 6.81
CA GLU A 136 6.52 16.03 7.21
C GLU A 136 6.64 15.85 8.73
N ASN A 137 5.82 16.61 9.48
CA ASN A 137 5.73 16.51 10.94
C ASN A 137 4.25 16.42 11.39
N PRO A 138 3.64 15.22 11.38
CA PRO A 138 2.21 15.04 11.71
C PRO A 138 1.87 15.39 13.17
N GLU A 139 2.86 15.38 14.07
CA GLU A 139 2.72 15.79 15.47
C GLU A 139 2.37 17.27 15.64
N ASN A 140 2.62 18.10 14.62
CA ASN A 140 2.26 19.51 14.66
C ASN A 140 0.79 19.74 14.29
N ILE A 141 0.12 18.77 13.66
CA ILE A 141 -1.22 18.97 13.11
C ILE A 141 -2.26 18.81 14.21
N GLU A 142 -2.83 19.95 14.60
CA GLU A 142 -3.83 20.10 15.65
C GLU A 142 -5.23 20.32 15.07
N TYR A 143 -5.33 20.76 13.81
CA TYR A 143 -6.57 21.23 13.19
C TYR A 143 -6.77 20.74 11.76
N ILE A 144 -7.93 20.16 11.45
CA ILE A 144 -8.39 19.92 10.07
C ILE A 144 -9.75 20.61 9.86
N GLY A 145 -9.81 21.50 8.88
CA GLY A 145 -10.99 22.27 8.52
C GLY A 145 -12.07 21.46 7.80
N GLN A 146 -13.23 22.11 7.66
CA GLN A 146 -14.39 21.58 6.94
C GLN A 146 -13.98 21.20 5.52
N GLU A 147 -14.34 19.99 5.09
CA GLU A 147 -14.12 19.49 3.73
C GLU A 147 -12.66 19.55 3.22
N ALA A 148 -11.69 19.74 4.13
CA ALA A 148 -10.30 20.02 3.79
C ALA A 148 -9.66 18.96 2.87
N PHE A 149 -10.11 17.72 2.92
CA PHE A 149 -9.65 16.60 2.09
C PHE A 149 -10.81 15.80 1.47
N LYS A 150 -11.97 16.44 1.25
CA LYS A 150 -13.16 15.78 0.72
C LYS A 150 -12.99 15.31 -0.73
N GLY A 151 -13.57 14.15 -1.05
CA GLY A 151 -13.75 13.71 -2.44
C GLY A 151 -12.56 13.03 -3.09
N HIS A 152 -11.66 12.42 -2.32
CA HIS A 152 -10.42 11.80 -2.81
C HIS A 152 -10.41 10.26 -2.73
N GLN A 153 -9.24 9.65 -2.80
CA GLN A 153 -9.03 8.20 -2.66
C GLN A 153 -8.18 7.86 -1.44
N LEU A 154 -8.23 8.70 -0.40
CA LEU A 154 -7.46 8.45 0.81
C LEU A 154 -7.93 7.15 1.45
N THR A 155 -6.98 6.29 1.81
CA THR A 155 -7.26 4.99 2.45
C THR A 155 -6.87 4.94 3.92
N GLU A 156 -6.03 5.89 4.36
CA GLU A 156 -5.50 5.97 5.71
C GLU A 156 -5.38 7.44 6.14
N VAL A 157 -5.79 7.72 7.38
CA VAL A 157 -5.54 8.98 8.09
C VAL A 157 -4.94 8.66 9.45
N LYS A 158 -3.81 9.29 9.78
CA LYS A 158 -3.15 9.19 11.08
C LYS A 158 -2.81 10.57 11.59
N LEU A 159 -3.46 10.97 12.68
CA LEU A 159 -3.31 12.31 13.27
C LEU A 159 -3.03 12.15 14.77
N PRO A 160 -1.74 12.22 15.19
CA PRO A 160 -1.34 11.85 16.54
C PRO A 160 -1.62 12.92 17.60
N ASN A 161 -1.75 14.20 17.22
CA ASN A 161 -2.00 15.31 18.16
C ASN A 161 -3.18 16.19 17.74
N ILE A 162 -4.20 15.60 17.12
CA ILE A 162 -5.36 16.36 16.66
C ILE A 162 -6.18 16.85 17.84
N LYS A 163 -6.72 18.06 17.71
CA LYS A 163 -7.62 18.67 18.68
C LYS A 163 -9.02 18.82 18.11
N LEU A 164 -9.11 19.17 16.83
CA LEU A 164 -10.37 19.50 16.18
C LEU A 164 -10.37 19.04 14.71
N ILE A 165 -11.41 18.29 14.34
CA ILE A 165 -11.73 17.90 12.96
C ILE A 165 -13.15 18.39 12.67
N TYR A 166 -13.27 19.30 11.69
CA TYR A 166 -14.54 19.89 11.29
C TYR A 166 -15.36 18.98 10.38
N ALA A 167 -16.54 19.48 10.02
CA ALA A 167 -17.52 18.75 9.25
C ALA A 167 -16.96 18.26 7.91
N GLU A 168 -17.28 17.02 7.54
CA GLU A 168 -16.92 16.45 6.23
C GLU A 168 -15.43 16.52 5.83
N ALA A 169 -14.52 16.77 6.79
CA ALA A 169 -13.10 16.99 6.54
C ALA A 169 -12.44 15.91 5.65
N PHE A 170 -12.89 14.67 5.80
CA PHE A 170 -12.46 13.51 5.02
C PHE A 170 -13.65 12.75 4.40
N ALA A 171 -14.77 13.43 4.14
CA ALA A 171 -15.92 12.82 3.48
C ALA A 171 -15.57 12.38 2.05
N ASP A 172 -16.33 11.45 1.50
CA ASP A 172 -16.22 10.98 0.11
C ASP A 172 -14.81 10.48 -0.25
N ASN A 173 -14.24 9.66 0.64
CA ASN A 173 -12.92 9.04 0.49
C ASN A 173 -13.02 7.51 0.47
N LYS A 174 -11.90 6.80 0.67
CA LYS A 174 -11.83 5.33 0.71
C LYS A 174 -11.21 4.83 2.02
N LEU A 175 -11.42 5.56 3.13
CA LEU A 175 -10.71 5.35 4.37
C LEU A 175 -11.04 3.99 4.98
N LYS A 176 -10.00 3.15 5.09
CA LYS A 176 -10.05 1.89 5.85
C LYS A 176 -9.37 2.01 7.20
N THR A 177 -8.45 2.97 7.33
CA THR A 177 -7.70 3.21 8.56
C THR A 177 -7.87 4.66 9.01
N VAL A 178 -8.36 4.88 10.21
CA VAL A 178 -8.32 6.18 10.89
C VAL A 178 -7.76 5.97 12.29
N VAL A 179 -6.64 6.61 12.58
CA VAL A 179 -5.97 6.52 13.87
C VAL A 179 -5.76 7.92 14.40
N ILE A 180 -6.45 8.24 15.49
CA ILE A 180 -6.44 9.56 16.11
C ILE A 180 -5.88 9.44 17.52
N ASN A 181 -4.86 10.25 17.81
CA ASN A 181 -4.31 10.42 19.15
C ASN A 181 -3.99 9.09 19.86
N GLU A 182 -3.41 8.12 19.15
CA GLU A 182 -3.18 6.76 19.68
C GLU A 182 -2.28 6.69 20.91
N ASP A 183 -1.48 7.72 21.15
CA ASP A 183 -0.61 7.81 22.32
C ASP A 183 -1.35 8.33 23.58
N TYR A 184 -2.56 8.86 23.44
CA TYR A 184 -3.34 9.49 24.51
C TYR A 184 -4.55 8.63 24.90
N GLU A 185 -4.90 8.62 26.18
CA GLU A 185 -6.15 8.03 26.69
C GLU A 185 -7.20 9.13 26.85
N LEU A 186 -8.48 8.78 26.73
CA LEU A 186 -9.56 9.72 27.07
C LEU A 186 -9.44 10.13 28.54
N ASP A 187 -9.70 11.40 28.82
CA ASP A 187 -9.61 11.96 30.18
C ASP A 187 -10.80 12.88 30.43
N ASP A 188 -11.78 12.43 31.22
CA ASP A 188 -13.01 13.20 31.51
C ASP A 188 -12.76 14.56 32.20
N THR A 189 -11.56 14.78 32.73
CA THR A 189 -11.15 16.06 33.34
C THR A 189 -10.47 17.01 32.36
N ALA A 190 -10.00 16.50 31.22
CA ALA A 190 -9.34 17.29 30.19
C ALA A 190 -10.34 18.16 29.41
N LEU A 191 -9.87 19.32 28.95
CA LEU A 191 -10.66 20.24 28.12
C LEU A 191 -11.12 19.54 26.83
N LYS A 192 -12.38 19.75 26.44
CA LYS A 192 -12.86 19.40 25.10
C LYS A 192 -12.06 20.18 24.05
N GLY A 193 -11.69 19.52 22.96
CA GLY A 193 -10.79 20.07 21.95
C GLY A 193 -9.31 19.98 22.36
N SER A 194 -8.97 19.06 23.27
CA SER A 194 -7.58 18.70 23.58
C SER A 194 -7.20 17.38 22.90
N VAL A 195 -5.93 17.00 22.97
CA VAL A 195 -5.48 15.69 22.46
C VAL A 195 -6.08 14.52 23.26
N TYR A 196 -6.47 14.74 24.52
CA TYR A 196 -7.13 13.74 25.37
C TYR A 196 -8.62 13.63 25.05
N ASN A 197 -9.28 14.75 24.70
CA ASN A 197 -10.70 14.81 24.34
C ASN A 197 -10.88 15.58 23.03
N PRO A 198 -10.50 15.02 21.87
CA PRO A 198 -10.58 15.72 20.60
C PRO A 198 -12.05 15.96 20.21
N GLN A 199 -12.31 17.11 19.60
CA GLN A 199 -13.61 17.42 19.01
C GLN A 199 -13.60 16.96 17.56
N ILE A 200 -14.35 15.92 17.25
CA ILE A 200 -14.46 15.37 15.90
C ILE A 200 -15.93 15.46 15.52
N ASN A 201 -16.23 16.15 14.43
CA ASN A 201 -17.61 16.25 13.96
C ASN A 201 -18.15 14.87 13.55
N SER A 202 -19.45 14.65 13.76
CA SER A 202 -20.17 13.43 13.44
C SER A 202 -20.25 13.11 11.94
N ASP A 203 -19.82 13.99 11.06
CA ASP A 203 -19.80 13.78 9.61
C ASP A 203 -18.38 13.89 9.04
N ALA A 204 -17.36 14.03 9.89
CA ALA A 204 -15.97 14.22 9.48
C ALA A 204 -15.43 13.12 8.55
N PHE A 205 -15.98 11.91 8.63
CA PHE A 205 -15.58 10.73 7.86
C PHE A 205 -16.75 10.09 7.09
N LEU A 206 -17.77 10.88 6.72
CA LEU A 206 -18.96 10.37 6.04
C LEU A 206 -18.67 9.81 4.64
N SER A 207 -19.54 8.95 4.12
CA SER A 207 -19.60 8.53 2.71
C SER A 207 -18.31 7.88 2.17
N GLN A 208 -17.68 7.01 2.96
CA GLN A 208 -16.52 6.25 2.46
C GLN A 208 -16.94 5.24 1.39
N ASN A 209 -16.11 5.05 0.37
CA ASN A 209 -16.28 4.01 -0.65
C ASN A 209 -15.18 2.95 -0.52
N TRP A 210 -15.52 1.77 -0.02
CA TRP A 210 -14.54 0.70 0.21
C TRP A 210 -14.33 -0.23 -0.98
N GLY A 211 -14.99 0.04 -2.10
CA GLY A 211 -14.91 -0.71 -3.35
C GLY A 211 -15.67 -2.04 -3.31
N ASP A 212 -15.22 -2.98 -4.13
CA ASP A 212 -15.90 -4.25 -4.34
C ASP A 212 -15.46 -5.30 -3.30
N LEU A 213 -16.43 -6.04 -2.78
CA LEU A 213 -16.26 -7.21 -1.92
C LEU A 213 -16.83 -8.43 -2.62
N SER A 214 -15.99 -9.42 -2.88
CA SER A 214 -16.42 -10.70 -3.46
C SER A 214 -16.48 -11.80 -2.41
N PHE A 215 -17.57 -12.56 -2.44
CA PHE A 215 -17.82 -13.74 -1.63
C PHE A 215 -18.16 -14.92 -2.56
N ASP A 216 -17.72 -16.12 -2.17
CA ASP A 216 -18.28 -17.34 -2.74
C ASP A 216 -19.74 -17.51 -2.27
N TYR A 217 -20.52 -18.34 -2.98
CA TYR A 217 -21.91 -18.53 -2.61
C TYR A 217 -22.06 -18.97 -1.15
N GLN A 218 -22.85 -18.18 -0.42
CA GLN A 218 -23.37 -18.52 0.90
C GLN A 218 -24.78 -17.96 1.01
N SER A 219 -25.67 -18.67 1.71
CA SER A 219 -27.08 -18.27 1.85
C SER A 219 -27.27 -17.03 2.71
N THR A 220 -26.34 -16.76 3.63
CA THR A 220 -26.32 -15.57 4.48
C THR A 220 -24.92 -14.99 4.59
N ILE A 221 -24.83 -13.68 4.86
CA ILE A 221 -23.59 -12.93 5.08
C ILE A 221 -23.79 -12.04 6.30
N SER A 222 -23.01 -12.26 7.36
CA SER A 222 -23.10 -11.46 8.58
C SER A 222 -22.35 -10.12 8.47
N VAL A 223 -22.75 -9.15 9.30
CA VAL A 223 -22.03 -7.89 9.49
C VAL A 223 -20.57 -8.12 9.91
N ASP A 224 -20.31 -9.13 10.75
CA ASP A 224 -18.95 -9.50 11.16
C ASP A 224 -18.10 -9.96 9.96
N GLU A 225 -18.67 -10.73 9.04
CA GLU A 225 -17.98 -11.15 7.81
C GLU A 225 -17.67 -9.97 6.90
N LEU A 226 -18.62 -9.05 6.73
CA LEU A 226 -18.43 -7.80 5.99
C LEU A 226 -17.32 -6.96 6.61
N ALA A 227 -17.36 -6.75 7.94
CA ALA A 227 -16.35 -6.01 8.69
C ALA A 227 -14.94 -6.62 8.52
N ASN A 228 -14.85 -7.94 8.66
CA ASN A 228 -13.60 -8.68 8.52
C ASN A 228 -13.03 -8.58 7.10
N LYS A 229 -13.88 -8.63 6.06
CA LYS A 229 -13.44 -8.49 4.66
C LYS A 229 -13.01 -7.07 4.33
N LEU A 230 -13.67 -6.06 4.89
CA LEU A 230 -13.32 -4.66 4.69
C LEU A 230 -11.99 -4.28 5.36
N ASN A 231 -11.61 -4.99 6.43
CA ASN A 231 -10.38 -4.76 7.20
C ASN A 231 -10.28 -3.30 7.66
N LEU A 232 -11.33 -2.87 8.34
CA LEU A 232 -11.50 -1.54 8.88
C LEU A 232 -10.73 -1.40 10.20
N THR A 233 -10.06 -0.27 10.40
CA THR A 233 -9.29 0.04 11.61
C THR A 233 -9.53 1.49 12.00
N PHE A 234 -10.40 1.68 12.98
CA PHE A 234 -10.78 2.99 13.47
C PHE A 234 -10.41 3.06 14.94
N SER A 235 -9.60 4.04 15.33
CA SER A 235 -9.25 4.21 16.73
C SER A 235 -9.07 5.68 17.09
N ILE A 236 -9.56 6.04 18.27
CA ILE A 236 -9.50 7.38 18.81
C ILE A 236 -9.09 7.24 20.27
N ASN A 237 -7.98 7.87 20.66
CA ASN A 237 -7.49 7.85 22.04
C ASN A 237 -7.37 6.43 22.63
N LYS A 238 -6.77 5.50 21.87
CA LYS A 238 -6.65 4.04 22.17
C LYS A 238 -7.95 3.24 22.20
N HIS A 239 -9.11 3.87 22.06
CA HIS A 239 -10.37 3.16 21.93
C HIS A 239 -10.50 2.65 20.50
N ASN A 240 -10.62 1.33 20.35
CA ASN A 240 -10.93 0.72 19.07
C ASN A 240 -12.42 0.88 18.77
N MET A 241 -12.72 1.46 17.62
CA MET A 241 -14.07 1.75 17.12
C MET A 241 -14.46 0.81 15.95
N ALA A 242 -13.63 -0.17 15.62
CA ALA A 242 -13.63 -0.89 14.33
C ALA A 242 -14.73 -1.96 14.13
N THR A 243 -15.82 -1.97 14.88
CA THR A 243 -16.94 -2.86 14.58
C THR A 243 -17.90 -2.16 13.62
N VAL A 244 -18.10 -2.72 12.43
CA VAL A 244 -19.31 -2.43 11.66
C VAL A 244 -20.46 -2.82 12.58
N ASN A 245 -21.35 -1.88 12.90
CA ASN A 245 -22.37 -2.12 13.92
C ASN A 245 -23.69 -2.58 13.31
N ALA A 246 -23.97 -2.20 12.06
CA ALA A 246 -25.18 -2.61 11.36
C ALA A 246 -25.06 -2.42 9.84
N ILE A 247 -25.82 -3.22 9.10
CA ILE A 247 -26.28 -2.90 7.74
C ILE A 247 -27.35 -1.82 7.87
N ASN A 248 -27.10 -0.67 7.25
CA ASN A 248 -28.04 0.46 7.27
C ASN A 248 -29.12 0.26 6.20
N SER A 249 -28.69 0.01 4.96
CA SER A 249 -29.57 -0.12 3.81
C SER A 249 -28.87 -0.88 2.68
N LEU A 250 -29.65 -1.24 1.65
CA LEU A 250 -29.12 -1.68 0.36
C LEU A 250 -29.41 -0.62 -0.69
N GLY A 251 -28.47 -0.44 -1.60
CA GLY A 251 -28.63 0.38 -2.78
C GLY A 251 -29.70 -0.17 -3.74
N PRO A 252 -30.20 0.66 -4.67
CA PRO A 252 -31.21 0.26 -5.65
C PRO A 252 -30.70 -0.77 -6.68
N ASP A 253 -29.39 -1.02 -6.70
CA ASP A 253 -28.72 -2.03 -7.53
C ASP A 253 -28.75 -3.44 -6.92
N ALA A 254 -29.43 -3.62 -5.78
CA ALA A 254 -29.56 -4.92 -5.13
C ALA A 254 -30.29 -5.94 -6.03
N ASP A 255 -29.58 -6.99 -6.38
CA ASP A 255 -30.05 -8.15 -7.11
C ASP A 255 -29.73 -9.42 -6.31
N ASN A 256 -30.77 -10.23 -6.05
CA ASN A 256 -30.68 -11.48 -5.29
C ASN A 256 -30.12 -11.38 -3.86
N ILE A 257 -30.01 -10.17 -3.30
CA ILE A 257 -29.58 -9.93 -1.93
C ILE A 257 -30.61 -9.06 -1.21
N THR A 258 -30.98 -9.44 0.01
CA THR A 258 -31.92 -8.70 0.87
C THR A 258 -31.38 -8.56 2.29
N VAL A 259 -31.80 -7.51 3.00
CA VAL A 259 -31.54 -7.37 4.43
C VAL A 259 -32.55 -8.23 5.18
N GLU A 260 -32.08 -9.19 5.96
CA GLU A 260 -32.94 -9.99 6.83
C GLU A 260 -33.17 -9.26 8.17
N ASP A 261 -32.08 -8.76 8.75
CA ASP A 261 -32.08 -7.81 9.85
C ASP A 261 -30.83 -6.90 9.79
N SER A 262 -30.64 -6.05 10.79
CA SER A 262 -29.50 -5.12 10.84
C SER A 262 -28.11 -5.80 10.90
N GLN A 263 -28.03 -7.11 11.15
CA GLN A 263 -26.81 -7.89 11.32
C GLN A 263 -26.56 -8.91 10.21
N GLU A 264 -27.55 -9.22 9.37
CA GLU A 264 -27.45 -10.28 8.38
C GLU A 264 -28.08 -9.91 7.02
N LEU A 265 -27.32 -10.21 5.96
CA LEU A 265 -27.80 -10.22 4.58
C LEU A 265 -28.16 -11.64 4.17
N LYS A 266 -29.25 -11.77 3.41
CA LYS A 266 -29.68 -13.03 2.80
C LYS A 266 -29.43 -13.02 1.30
N VAL A 267 -28.91 -14.14 0.78
CA VAL A 267 -28.71 -14.39 -0.66
C VAL A 267 -29.83 -15.30 -1.16
N ASN A 268 -30.70 -14.76 -1.98
CA ASN A 268 -31.97 -15.37 -2.36
C ASN A 268 -31.87 -16.42 -3.48
N SER A 269 -30.69 -16.58 -4.09
CA SER A 269 -30.47 -17.47 -5.25
C SER A 269 -29.09 -18.12 -5.21
N GLU A 270 -29.01 -19.40 -5.57
CA GLU A 270 -27.72 -20.12 -5.74
C GLU A 270 -26.85 -19.57 -6.87
N ASN A 271 -27.40 -18.73 -7.74
CA ASN A 271 -26.64 -18.01 -8.77
C ASN A 271 -25.84 -16.82 -8.20
N GLY A 272 -25.94 -16.56 -6.90
CA GLY A 272 -25.31 -15.42 -6.25
C GLY A 272 -26.14 -14.15 -6.42
N GLY A 273 -25.49 -12.99 -6.32
CA GLY A 273 -26.15 -11.69 -6.38
C GLY A 273 -25.19 -10.52 -6.22
N THR A 274 -25.71 -9.31 -6.39
CA THR A 274 -24.93 -8.07 -6.21
C THR A 274 -25.73 -7.05 -5.44
N ALA A 275 -25.10 -6.25 -4.58
CA ALA A 275 -25.76 -5.11 -3.96
C ALA A 275 -24.74 -4.09 -3.49
N THR A 276 -25.05 -2.80 -3.57
CA THR A 276 -24.34 -1.80 -2.78
C THR A 276 -24.85 -1.87 -1.34
N VAL A 277 -23.98 -2.14 -0.38
CA VAL A 277 -24.34 -2.25 1.04
C VAL A 277 -23.86 -1.00 1.76
N GLU A 278 -24.78 -0.25 2.37
CA GLU A 278 -24.44 0.86 3.24
C GLU A 278 -24.21 0.37 4.67
N LEU A 279 -23.06 0.72 5.23
CA LEU A 279 -22.64 0.29 6.56
C LEU A 279 -22.50 1.50 7.47
N PHE A 280 -23.05 1.37 8.66
CA PHE A 280 -22.91 2.37 9.71
C PHE A 280 -21.95 1.89 10.79
N HIS A 281 -21.03 2.78 11.18
CA HIS A 281 -20.15 2.59 12.32
C HIS A 281 -20.40 3.71 13.32
N GLY A 282 -20.76 3.33 14.55
CA GLY A 282 -20.92 4.32 15.61
C GLY A 282 -21.30 3.68 16.93
N THR A 283 -20.50 3.97 17.95
CA THR A 283 -20.97 3.99 19.34
C THR A 283 -20.72 5.39 19.89
N SER A 284 -21.63 5.86 20.74
CA SER A 284 -21.46 7.15 21.41
C SER A 284 -20.13 7.17 22.18
N PRO A 285 -19.37 8.28 22.23
CA PRO A 285 -19.74 9.63 21.79
C PRO A 285 -19.35 9.99 20.36
N ILE A 286 -18.85 9.05 19.54
CA ILE A 286 -18.34 9.34 18.20
C ILE A 286 -19.20 8.62 17.17
N SER A 287 -20.31 9.27 16.81
CA SER A 287 -21.20 8.85 15.73
C SER A 287 -20.66 9.44 14.44
N ALA A 288 -19.96 8.72 13.55
CA ALA A 288 -19.55 9.42 12.31
C ALA A 288 -19.06 8.66 11.10
N LEU A 289 -18.65 7.40 11.24
CA LEU A 289 -18.08 6.71 10.10
C LEU A 289 -19.18 5.90 9.43
N ASN A 290 -19.57 6.31 8.23
CA ASN A 290 -20.37 5.48 7.35
C ASN A 290 -19.71 5.39 5.97
N GLY A 291 -20.15 4.41 5.22
CA GLY A 291 -19.66 4.18 3.88
C GLY A 291 -20.40 3.05 3.23
N SER A 292 -20.03 2.76 1.99
CA SER A 292 -20.61 1.68 1.22
C SER A 292 -19.55 0.80 0.59
N ALA A 293 -19.94 -0.43 0.31
CA ALA A 293 -19.17 -1.38 -0.46
C ALA A 293 -20.09 -2.11 -1.45
N LYS A 294 -19.57 -2.39 -2.65
CA LYS A 294 -20.30 -3.20 -3.62
C LYS A 294 -20.06 -4.67 -3.34
N LEU A 295 -21.08 -5.34 -2.87
CA LEU A 295 -21.08 -6.78 -2.61
C LEU A 295 -21.33 -7.56 -3.91
N ILE A 296 -20.51 -8.58 -4.14
CA ILE A 296 -20.61 -9.52 -5.27
C ILE A 296 -20.54 -10.93 -4.68
N VAL A 297 -21.67 -11.65 -4.70
CA VAL A 297 -21.73 -13.06 -4.30
C VAL A 297 -21.70 -13.90 -5.57
N ASN A 298 -20.69 -14.76 -5.70
CA ASN A 298 -20.54 -15.65 -6.84
C ASN A 298 -21.58 -16.78 -6.78
N ALA A 299 -21.89 -17.38 -7.93
CA ALA A 299 -22.74 -18.56 -8.01
C ALA A 299 -22.13 -19.75 -7.27
N ARG A 300 -22.97 -20.64 -6.77
CA ARG A 300 -22.57 -21.90 -6.14
C ARG A 300 -21.84 -22.75 -7.17
N GLU A 301 -20.61 -23.16 -6.87
CA GLU A 301 -19.90 -24.12 -7.72
C GLU A 301 -20.71 -25.42 -7.76
N GLN A 302 -21.24 -25.76 -8.92
CA GLN A 302 -21.80 -27.08 -9.15
C GLN A 302 -20.64 -28.08 -9.26
N PRO A 303 -20.73 -29.25 -8.60
CA PRO A 303 -19.74 -30.29 -8.80
C PRO A 303 -19.66 -30.61 -10.30
N ALA A 304 -18.43 -30.68 -10.83
CA ALA A 304 -18.21 -31.05 -12.22
C ALA A 304 -19.02 -32.31 -12.54
N PRO A 305 -19.67 -32.39 -13.72
CA PRO A 305 -20.33 -33.62 -14.14
C PRO A 305 -19.31 -34.75 -14.00
N GLY A 306 -19.63 -35.76 -13.18
CA GLY A 306 -18.75 -36.91 -13.02
C GLY A 306 -18.43 -37.50 -14.39
N PRO A 307 -17.23 -38.09 -14.58
CA PRO A 307 -16.93 -38.80 -15.82
C PRO A 307 -18.03 -39.84 -16.03
N GLY A 308 -18.81 -39.68 -17.11
CA GLY A 308 -19.82 -40.65 -17.50
C GLY A 308 -19.15 -42.01 -17.69
N PRO A 309 -19.86 -43.12 -17.44
CA PRO A 309 -19.28 -44.45 -17.57
C PRO A 309 -18.84 -44.70 -19.02
N ASP A 310 -17.58 -45.08 -19.19
CA ASP A 310 -16.98 -45.52 -20.45
C ASP A 310 -17.73 -46.76 -20.97
N GLY A 311 -18.64 -46.55 -21.90
CA GLY A 311 -19.26 -47.62 -22.69
C GLY A 311 -18.39 -47.97 -23.88
N ASN A 312 -17.52 -48.97 -23.73
CA ASN A 312 -16.83 -49.62 -24.85
C ASN A 312 -17.71 -50.75 -25.40
N GLY A 313 -18.15 -50.63 -26.65
CA GLY A 313 -18.88 -51.66 -27.39
C GLY A 313 -18.89 -51.34 -28.88
N GLY A 314 -17.93 -51.90 -29.61
CA GLY A 314 -17.81 -51.75 -31.07
C GLY A 314 -18.83 -52.59 -31.85
N GLY A 315 -19.20 -52.12 -33.04
CA GLY A 315 -19.99 -52.87 -34.00
C GLY A 315 -20.43 -52.02 -35.19
N ASN A 316 -19.80 -52.26 -36.34
CA ASN A 316 -19.89 -51.53 -37.60
C ASN A 316 -21.17 -51.84 -38.42
N GLY A 317 -21.71 -50.86 -39.16
CA GLY A 317 -22.55 -51.12 -40.34
C GLY A 317 -23.64 -50.09 -40.69
N GLY A 318 -23.36 -49.22 -41.66
CA GLY A 318 -24.24 -48.95 -42.81
C GLY A 318 -25.46 -48.01 -42.70
N SER A 319 -25.37 -46.91 -43.46
CA SER A 319 -26.44 -46.29 -44.27
C SER A 319 -27.52 -45.41 -43.60
N GLN A 320 -27.62 -44.20 -44.16
CA GLN A 320 -28.55 -43.07 -43.95
C GLN A 320 -29.98 -43.35 -44.51
N PRO A 321 -30.94 -42.39 -44.48
CA PRO A 321 -31.77 -41.83 -43.39
C PRO A 321 -33.28 -42.16 -43.53
N ASP A 322 -34.12 -41.92 -42.49
CA ASP A 322 -35.38 -41.14 -42.61
C ASP A 322 -36.06 -40.87 -41.24
N ASN A 323 -36.88 -39.82 -41.27
CA ASN A 323 -37.88 -39.25 -40.35
C ASN A 323 -38.59 -40.15 -39.32
N GLY A 324 -39.02 -39.53 -38.21
CA GLY A 324 -40.23 -39.97 -37.50
C GLY A 324 -40.37 -39.58 -36.04
N ASN A 325 -40.85 -38.37 -35.80
CA ASN A 325 -41.84 -37.91 -34.81
C ASN A 325 -42.21 -38.76 -33.54
N ASN A 326 -42.31 -38.01 -32.43
CA ASN A 326 -43.24 -38.13 -31.29
C ASN A 326 -43.19 -39.31 -30.29
N GLY A 327 -43.22 -38.95 -28.99
CA GLY A 327 -43.59 -39.88 -27.92
C GLY A 327 -43.19 -39.42 -26.51
N ASN A 328 -43.99 -38.51 -25.95
CA ASN A 328 -44.04 -38.18 -24.51
C ASN A 328 -44.53 -39.40 -23.69
N GLU A 329 -43.95 -39.66 -22.51
CA GLU A 329 -44.67 -39.81 -21.22
C GLU A 329 -43.81 -40.42 -20.08
N SER A 330 -43.65 -39.60 -19.04
CA SER A 330 -43.82 -39.83 -17.59
C SER A 330 -43.79 -41.22 -16.93
N GLY A 331 -43.11 -41.26 -15.76
CA GLY A 331 -43.33 -42.18 -14.63
C GLY A 331 -42.31 -43.33 -14.59
N THR A 332 -41.63 -43.68 -13.50
CA THR A 332 -41.94 -43.65 -12.06
C THR A 332 -40.66 -44.03 -11.28
N ASN A 333 -40.48 -43.49 -10.08
CA ASN A 333 -39.63 -44.06 -8.99
C ASN A 333 -40.56 -45.05 -8.20
N PRO A 334 -40.10 -45.96 -7.30
CA PRO A 334 -38.79 -46.13 -6.67
C PRO A 334 -38.31 -47.61 -6.55
N ASP A 335 -37.10 -47.84 -6.05
CA ASP A 335 -36.85 -48.56 -4.78
C ASP A 335 -35.37 -48.95 -4.56
N THR A 336 -35.05 -48.98 -3.28
CA THR A 336 -33.90 -49.39 -2.46
C THR A 336 -32.77 -50.28 -3.00
N GLY A 337 -31.56 -50.05 -2.44
CA GLY A 337 -30.43 -50.99 -2.47
C GLY A 337 -29.22 -50.49 -1.67
N ASN A 338 -29.12 -50.93 -0.43
CA ASN A 338 -28.14 -50.58 0.61
C ASN A 338 -26.87 -51.49 0.56
N GLY A 339 -25.73 -50.91 0.97
CA GLY A 339 -24.51 -51.61 1.45
C GLY A 339 -23.37 -51.70 0.42
N GLY A 340 -22.10 -51.39 0.72
CA GLY A 340 -21.42 -51.02 1.97
C GLY A 340 -19.89 -51.22 1.80
N GLY A 341 -19.09 -50.43 2.53
CA GLY A 341 -17.64 -50.62 2.79
C GLY A 341 -16.69 -50.16 1.66
N ASN A 342 -15.55 -49.50 1.89
CA ASN A 342 -14.75 -49.34 3.10
C ASN A 342 -13.69 -48.23 2.90
N ASN A 343 -13.33 -47.58 4.00
CA ASN A 343 -12.03 -47.00 4.38
C ASN A 343 -11.31 -45.95 3.50
N GLY A 344 -11.04 -44.79 4.13
CA GLY A 344 -9.89 -43.97 3.74
C GLY A 344 -9.83 -42.57 4.32
N ASN A 345 -9.33 -42.46 5.55
CA ASN A 345 -8.64 -41.31 6.16
C ASN A 345 -9.35 -39.94 6.25
N GLU A 346 -9.65 -39.62 7.50
CA GLU A 346 -9.77 -38.29 8.08
C GLU A 346 -8.79 -37.26 7.48
N THR A 347 -9.31 -36.07 7.14
CA THR A 347 -8.53 -34.83 7.32
C THR A 347 -9.43 -33.75 7.93
N LYS A 348 -8.95 -33.26 9.08
CA LYS A 348 -9.55 -32.35 10.06
C LYS A 348 -9.79 -30.92 9.51
N PRO A 349 -10.74 -30.13 10.09
CA PRO A 349 -11.12 -28.79 9.63
C PRO A 349 -9.97 -27.77 9.63
N GLN A 350 -9.96 -26.86 8.64
CA GLN A 350 -9.06 -25.71 8.65
C GLN A 350 -9.60 -24.59 9.58
N PRO A 351 -8.76 -23.94 10.41
CA PRO A 351 -9.19 -23.12 11.54
C PRO A 351 -9.51 -21.66 11.17
N ALA A 352 -10.27 -20.98 12.04
CA ALA A 352 -10.57 -19.55 12.08
C ALA A 352 -9.40 -18.61 11.67
N PRO A 353 -9.68 -17.41 11.10
CA PRO A 353 -8.65 -16.46 10.68
C PRO A 353 -7.75 -16.11 11.86
N LYS A 354 -6.46 -16.43 11.71
CA LYS A 354 -5.42 -16.17 12.70
C LYS A 354 -5.05 -14.67 12.71
N PRO A 355 -4.60 -14.14 13.87
CA PRO A 355 -3.97 -12.82 13.97
C PRO A 355 -2.92 -12.60 12.86
N GLU A 356 -2.82 -11.39 12.29
CA GLU A 356 -1.89 -11.05 11.20
C GLU A 356 -0.53 -11.70 11.45
N GLU A 357 -0.16 -12.68 10.63
CA GLU A 357 0.99 -13.53 10.91
C GLU A 357 2.27 -12.67 10.92
N LYS A 358 3.00 -12.69 12.04
CA LYS A 358 4.24 -11.91 12.23
C LYS A 358 5.20 -12.11 11.06
N ARG A 359 5.36 -11.07 10.24
CA ARG A 359 6.21 -11.07 9.04
C ARG A 359 7.33 -10.03 9.10
N PRO A 360 8.47 -10.30 8.47
CA PRO A 360 9.49 -9.27 8.26
C PRO A 360 8.92 -8.19 7.32
N HIS A 361 9.13 -6.90 7.63
CA HIS A 361 8.71 -5.82 6.73
C HIS A 361 9.57 -5.75 5.47
N THR A 362 10.84 -6.12 5.60
CA THR A 362 11.78 -6.22 4.49
C THR A 362 12.66 -7.45 4.70
N VAL A 363 12.95 -8.13 3.61
CA VAL A 363 13.91 -9.24 3.58
C VAL A 363 15.02 -8.97 2.57
N TYR A 364 16.20 -9.57 2.78
CA TYR A 364 17.27 -9.58 1.80
C TYR A 364 17.59 -10.99 1.30
N ALA A 365 18.05 -11.10 0.06
CA ALA A 365 18.44 -12.35 -0.57
C ALA A 365 19.80 -12.88 -0.03
N LYS A 366 19.80 -14.13 0.44
CA LYS A 366 21.00 -14.89 0.84
C LYS A 366 21.62 -15.70 -0.31
N ARG A 367 20.83 -15.99 -1.34
CA ARG A 367 21.19 -16.82 -2.51
C ARG A 367 20.64 -16.19 -3.79
N GLY A 368 21.10 -16.71 -4.93
CA GLY A 368 20.48 -16.39 -6.20
C GLY A 368 19.02 -16.85 -6.20
N MET A 369 18.10 -16.00 -6.67
CA MET A 369 16.66 -16.26 -6.67
C MET A 369 15.95 -15.46 -7.75
N ARG A 370 14.66 -15.72 -7.93
CA ARG A 370 13.82 -15.06 -8.91
C ARG A 370 12.57 -14.46 -8.26
N LEU A 371 12.10 -13.35 -8.84
CA LEU A 371 10.78 -12.78 -8.62
C LEU A 371 9.83 -13.39 -9.64
N HIS A 372 8.61 -13.73 -9.22
CA HIS A 372 7.60 -14.39 -10.04
C HIS A 372 6.27 -13.65 -10.05
N ARG A 373 5.48 -13.78 -11.12
CA ARG A 373 4.13 -13.19 -11.20
C ARG A 373 3.13 -13.87 -10.26
N ASN A 374 3.32 -15.17 -9.99
CA ASN A 374 2.38 -16.00 -9.24
C ASN A 374 2.99 -16.59 -7.96
N VAL A 375 2.11 -16.98 -7.02
CA VAL A 375 2.49 -17.55 -5.72
C VAL A 375 3.26 -18.87 -5.86
N SER A 376 2.93 -19.69 -6.86
CA SER A 376 3.59 -20.98 -7.11
C SER A 376 5.06 -20.87 -7.55
N LEU A 377 5.54 -19.66 -7.84
CA LEU A 377 6.89 -19.38 -8.35
C LEU A 377 7.24 -20.14 -9.64
N THR A 378 6.27 -20.26 -10.54
CA THR A 378 6.46 -20.90 -11.85
C THR A 378 6.61 -19.90 -12.99
N SER A 379 6.21 -18.64 -12.79
CA SER A 379 6.25 -17.59 -13.84
C SER A 379 7.29 -16.50 -13.51
N PRO A 380 8.59 -16.67 -13.85
CA PRO A 380 9.64 -15.73 -13.48
C PRO A 380 9.52 -14.40 -14.23
N ILE A 381 9.80 -13.29 -13.52
CA ILE A 381 9.84 -11.92 -14.04
C ILE A 381 11.28 -11.41 -14.08
N ARG A 382 12.01 -11.57 -12.96
CA ARG A 382 13.35 -11.01 -12.78
C ARG A 382 14.22 -11.97 -11.98
N SER A 383 15.48 -12.09 -12.38
CA SER A 383 16.47 -12.91 -11.68
C SER A 383 17.46 -12.05 -10.89
N TYR A 384 17.77 -12.46 -9.67
CA TYR A 384 18.74 -11.83 -8.78
C TYR A 384 19.90 -12.78 -8.54
N LYS A 385 21.11 -12.35 -8.89
CA LYS A 385 22.34 -13.12 -8.63
C LYS A 385 22.67 -13.11 -7.15
N LYS A 386 23.37 -14.13 -6.66
CA LYS A 386 23.91 -14.14 -5.29
C LYS A 386 24.87 -12.96 -5.13
N GLN A 387 24.71 -12.21 -4.04
CA GLN A 387 25.56 -11.06 -3.70
C GLN A 387 26.00 -11.16 -2.23
N SER A 388 27.05 -10.44 -1.87
CA SER A 388 27.40 -10.21 -0.45
C SER A 388 26.22 -9.56 0.27
N ARG A 389 26.07 -9.78 1.58
CA ARG A 389 24.89 -9.29 2.32
C ARG A 389 24.67 -7.76 2.21
N ALA A 390 25.74 -6.97 2.16
CA ALA A 390 25.65 -5.52 1.99
C ALA A 390 25.10 -5.10 0.62
N LYS A 391 25.28 -5.94 -0.41
CA LYS A 391 24.85 -5.71 -1.80
C LYS A 391 23.68 -6.61 -2.22
N ALA A 392 23.14 -7.39 -1.28
CA ALA A 392 22.06 -8.32 -1.55
C ALA A 392 20.79 -7.55 -1.96
N ALA A 393 20.04 -8.11 -2.92
CA ALA A 393 18.73 -7.59 -3.27
C ALA A 393 17.80 -7.61 -2.05
N SER A 394 17.05 -6.54 -1.88
CA SER A 394 16.12 -6.34 -0.77
C SER A 394 14.71 -6.22 -1.30
N PHE A 395 13.76 -6.76 -0.55
CA PHE A 395 12.37 -6.83 -0.95
C PHE A 395 11.47 -6.38 0.19
N ARG A 396 10.62 -5.39 -0.06
CA ARG A 396 9.55 -5.00 0.85
C ARG A 396 8.46 -6.07 0.81
N VAL A 397 8.18 -6.67 1.96
CA VAL A 397 7.15 -7.71 2.07
C VAL A 397 5.82 -7.03 2.34
N ARG A 398 4.87 -7.26 1.44
CA ARG A 398 3.48 -6.76 1.49
C ARG A 398 2.52 -7.81 2.03
N GLY A 399 2.86 -9.08 1.88
CA GLY A 399 1.97 -10.23 2.06
C GLY A 399 2.73 -11.49 2.45
N ILE A 400 2.04 -12.39 3.14
CA ILE A 400 2.38 -13.82 3.17
C ILE A 400 1.25 -14.54 2.43
N GLU A 401 1.61 -15.37 1.47
CA GLU A 401 0.69 -16.28 0.79
C GLU A 401 1.29 -17.69 0.78
N TYR A 402 0.48 -18.68 0.44
CA TYR A 402 0.87 -20.08 0.41
C TYR A 402 0.59 -20.63 -1.00
N ASP A 403 1.53 -21.42 -1.53
CA ASP A 403 1.26 -22.14 -2.78
C ASP A 403 0.28 -23.31 -2.55
N LYS A 404 -0.14 -23.95 -3.64
CA LYS A 404 -1.02 -25.13 -3.60
C LYS A 404 -0.51 -26.30 -2.74
N ASN A 405 0.77 -26.32 -2.39
CA ASN A 405 1.40 -27.32 -1.54
C ASN A 405 1.60 -26.81 -0.10
N GLY A 406 0.96 -25.70 0.28
CA GLY A 406 1.06 -25.08 1.61
C GLY A 406 2.41 -24.43 1.90
N LYS A 407 3.26 -24.20 0.90
CA LYS A 407 4.60 -23.62 1.14
C LYS A 407 4.53 -22.10 1.12
N LYS A 408 4.98 -21.49 2.22
CA LYS A 408 5.00 -20.03 2.43
C LYS A 408 5.74 -19.25 1.33
N ARG A 409 5.19 -18.11 0.93
CA ARG A 409 5.72 -17.16 -0.06
C ARG A 409 5.55 -15.74 0.43
N TYR A 410 6.48 -14.87 0.06
CA TYR A 410 6.33 -13.45 0.31
C TYR A 410 5.77 -12.77 -0.93
N LYS A 411 4.66 -12.06 -0.76
CA LYS A 411 4.23 -11.04 -1.73
C LYS A 411 5.11 -9.82 -1.54
N VAL A 412 5.68 -9.34 -2.63
CA VAL A 412 6.56 -8.18 -2.66
C VAL A 412 6.14 -7.26 -3.80
N ASP A 413 6.72 -6.08 -3.86
CA ASP A 413 6.48 -5.16 -4.98
C ASP A 413 6.88 -5.85 -6.30
N GLY A 414 5.93 -5.92 -7.23
CA GLY A 414 6.11 -6.56 -8.54
C GLY A 414 5.91 -8.08 -8.59
N GLY A 415 5.54 -8.77 -7.50
CA GLY A 415 5.19 -10.20 -7.56
C GLY A 415 5.45 -10.99 -6.27
N TYR A 416 6.00 -12.19 -6.43
CA TYR A 416 6.22 -13.18 -5.39
C TYR A 416 7.66 -13.68 -5.35
N ILE A 417 8.18 -13.89 -4.14
CA ILE A 417 9.46 -14.54 -3.91
C ILE A 417 9.31 -15.68 -2.90
N THR A 418 10.30 -16.57 -2.85
CA THR A 418 10.39 -17.60 -1.82
C THR A 418 10.50 -16.99 -0.43
N ALA A 419 9.73 -17.52 0.54
CA ALA A 419 9.87 -17.19 1.95
C ALA A 419 10.86 -18.09 2.69
N GLY A 420 11.53 -19.02 1.98
CA GLY A 420 12.45 -19.98 2.59
C GLY A 420 13.65 -19.29 3.25
N SER A 421 13.92 -19.61 4.51
CA SER A 421 15.01 -19.02 5.32
C SER A 421 16.42 -19.27 4.76
N SER A 422 16.57 -20.25 3.87
CA SER A 422 17.80 -20.52 3.13
C SER A 422 18.03 -19.51 2.00
N TYR A 423 16.95 -18.90 1.49
CA TYR A 423 16.95 -17.95 0.39
C TYR A 423 16.86 -16.50 0.88
N VAL A 424 16.06 -16.21 1.89
CA VAL A 424 15.82 -14.86 2.40
C VAL A 424 16.04 -14.77 3.92
N ALA A 425 16.31 -13.57 4.42
CA ALA A 425 16.31 -13.27 5.85
C ALA A 425 15.77 -11.87 6.12
N ASP A 426 15.17 -11.67 7.30
CA ASP A 426 14.73 -10.36 7.77
C ASP A 426 15.88 -9.35 7.75
N SER A 427 15.64 -8.18 7.16
CA SER A 427 16.62 -7.09 7.07
C SER A 427 16.96 -6.44 8.40
N HIS A 428 16.22 -6.67 9.49
CA HIS A 428 16.46 -6.07 10.80
C HIS A 428 16.80 -7.09 11.88
N PHE A 429 17.70 -6.72 12.80
CA PHE A 429 17.96 -7.50 14.01
C PHE A 429 16.79 -7.36 14.98
N ARG A 430 16.18 -8.48 15.39
CA ARG A 430 15.06 -8.49 16.35
C ARG A 430 15.41 -9.11 17.71
N SER A 431 16.57 -9.74 17.82
CA SER A 431 16.95 -10.43 19.06
C SER A 431 17.54 -9.46 20.06
N ASN A 432 16.98 -9.43 21.26
CA ASN A 432 17.55 -8.74 22.42
C ASN A 432 18.86 -9.37 22.92
N LYS A 433 19.45 -10.36 22.22
CA LYS A 433 20.78 -10.93 22.53
C LYS A 433 21.93 -10.25 21.78
N VAL A 434 21.65 -9.31 20.88
CA VAL A 434 22.70 -8.58 20.17
C VAL A 434 23.38 -7.60 21.14
N ARG A 435 24.63 -7.86 21.49
CA ARG A 435 25.46 -7.03 22.40
C ARG A 435 26.59 -6.29 21.68
N GLN A 436 26.95 -6.75 20.48
CA GLN A 436 27.97 -6.13 19.66
C GLN A 436 27.66 -6.31 18.19
N VAL A 437 27.91 -5.26 17.42
CA VAL A 437 27.78 -5.27 15.97
C VAL A 437 29.00 -4.68 15.31
N ARG A 438 29.30 -5.14 14.09
CA ARG A 438 30.35 -4.60 13.24
C ARG A 438 29.73 -3.97 12.01
N VAL A 439 30.24 -2.80 11.61
CA VAL A 439 29.79 -2.08 10.41
C VAL A 439 30.17 -2.85 9.15
N LEU A 440 29.16 -3.18 8.32
CA LEU A 440 29.31 -3.95 7.08
C LEU A 440 29.36 -3.05 5.84
N SER A 441 28.55 -1.98 5.81
CA SER A 441 28.53 -0.99 4.73
C SER A 441 29.75 -0.05 4.80
N ASN A 442 29.92 0.82 3.80
CA ASN A 442 31.01 1.80 3.78
C ASN A 442 31.01 2.67 5.05
N ARG A 443 29.83 3.16 5.44
CA ARG A 443 29.62 3.92 6.69
C ARG A 443 28.25 3.65 7.30
N VAL A 444 28.15 3.83 8.62
CA VAL A 444 26.89 3.87 9.38
C VAL A 444 26.89 5.11 10.27
N ASN A 445 25.82 5.91 10.21
CA ASN A 445 25.66 7.10 11.03
C ASN A 445 25.14 6.75 12.44
N SER A 446 25.50 7.58 13.41
CA SER A 446 24.98 7.59 14.77
C SER A 446 24.24 8.88 15.07
N TYR A 447 23.25 8.79 15.95
CA TYR A 447 22.25 9.82 16.18
C TYR A 447 21.98 9.99 17.68
N LYS A 448 21.48 11.15 18.09
CA LYS A 448 21.04 11.39 19.47
C LYS A 448 19.66 10.81 19.78
N ASP A 449 18.87 10.50 18.76
CA ASP A 449 17.47 10.09 18.85
C ASP A 449 17.22 8.73 18.19
N VAL A 450 16.15 8.04 18.62
CA VAL A 450 15.75 6.73 18.10
C VAL A 450 15.22 6.79 16.65
N LYS A 451 14.61 7.91 16.25
CA LYS A 451 14.10 8.14 14.88
C LYS A 451 15.24 8.18 13.84
N LEU A 452 16.48 8.43 14.28
CA LEU A 452 17.67 8.65 13.44
C LEU A 452 17.53 9.92 12.57
N SER A 453 16.99 10.99 13.16
CA SER A 453 16.71 12.23 12.44
C SER A 453 18.00 12.89 11.94
N SER A 454 18.01 13.35 10.69
CA SER A 454 19.22 13.89 10.05
C SER A 454 19.87 15.04 10.85
N ASN A 455 19.06 15.92 11.44
CA ASN A 455 19.49 17.02 12.32
C ASN A 455 20.05 16.56 13.69
N LYS A 456 19.84 15.30 14.07
CA LYS A 456 20.38 14.69 15.30
C LYS A 456 21.57 13.77 15.02
N LYS A 457 22.05 13.71 13.77
CA LYS A 457 23.25 12.97 13.38
C LYS A 457 24.48 13.52 14.11
N VAL A 458 25.27 12.63 14.70
CA VAL A 458 26.45 12.99 15.48
C VAL A 458 27.74 12.69 14.74
N ARG A 459 27.93 11.42 14.34
CA ARG A 459 29.10 10.99 13.56
C ARG A 459 28.81 9.73 12.79
N SER A 460 29.71 9.38 11.88
CA SER A 460 29.69 8.11 11.15
C SER A 460 30.82 7.18 11.58
N TYR A 461 30.54 5.89 11.52
CA TYR A 461 31.47 4.79 11.73
C TYR A 461 31.83 4.16 10.39
N LYS A 462 33.11 3.90 10.16
CA LYS A 462 33.60 3.28 8.91
C LYS A 462 33.33 1.77 8.93
N LYS A 463 33.34 1.14 7.76
CA LYS A 463 33.34 -0.32 7.62
C LYS A 463 34.35 -0.98 8.57
N GLY A 464 33.95 -2.08 9.20
CA GLY A 464 34.78 -2.83 10.14
C GLY A 464 34.74 -2.32 11.59
N THR A 465 34.19 -1.13 11.85
CA THR A 465 34.07 -0.61 13.23
C THR A 465 33.20 -1.54 14.08
N LYS A 466 33.71 -1.96 15.24
CA LYS A 466 32.96 -2.71 16.26
C LYS A 466 32.27 -1.74 17.22
N LEU A 467 30.98 -1.96 17.48
CA LEU A 467 30.13 -1.09 18.29
C LEU A 467 29.40 -1.92 19.35
N ARG A 468 29.52 -1.51 20.61
CA ARG A 468 28.83 -2.14 21.74
C ARG A 468 27.39 -1.64 21.82
N VAL A 469 26.46 -2.59 21.70
CA VAL A 469 25.02 -2.37 21.75
C VAL A 469 24.54 -2.55 23.19
N LYS A 470 23.88 -1.54 23.74
CA LYS A 470 23.20 -1.60 25.03
C LYS A 470 21.91 -2.39 24.91
N ARG A 471 21.06 -2.03 23.94
CA ARG A 471 19.80 -2.75 23.65
C ARG A 471 19.33 -2.55 22.22
N VAL A 472 18.43 -3.45 21.80
CA VAL A 472 17.64 -3.29 20.57
C VAL A 472 16.39 -2.48 20.92
N VAL A 473 16.07 -1.47 20.11
CA VAL A 473 14.89 -0.64 20.28
C VAL A 473 14.01 -0.78 19.04
N ASN A 474 12.74 -1.08 19.25
CA ASN A 474 11.75 -1.12 18.17
C ASN A 474 11.34 0.31 17.83
N TRP A 475 11.27 0.62 16.54
CA TRP A 475 10.79 1.89 16.04
C TRP A 475 9.96 1.62 14.79
N GLY A 476 8.64 1.62 14.95
CA GLY A 476 7.69 1.12 13.95
C GLY A 476 8.05 -0.29 13.50
N ARG A 477 8.22 -0.48 12.19
CA ARG A 477 8.51 -1.78 11.55
C ARG A 477 10.00 -2.13 11.46
N ALA A 478 10.87 -1.27 12.00
CA ALA A 478 12.32 -1.43 11.97
C ALA A 478 12.89 -1.49 13.39
N THR A 479 14.17 -1.84 13.48
CA THR A 479 14.89 -1.79 14.75
C THR A 479 16.05 -0.81 14.71
N ARG A 480 16.43 -0.35 15.90
CA ARG A 480 17.56 0.51 16.18
C ARG A 480 18.42 -0.16 17.24
N PHE A 481 19.69 0.20 17.28
CA PHE A 481 20.54 -0.13 18.42
C PHE A 481 20.83 1.14 19.20
N GLU A 482 20.48 1.13 20.49
CA GLU A 482 21.07 2.07 21.45
C GLU A 482 22.46 1.55 21.78
N LEU A 483 23.47 2.37 21.53
CA LEU A 483 24.85 2.10 21.88
C LEU A 483 25.10 2.40 23.36
N THR A 484 26.15 1.83 23.92
CA THR A 484 26.55 2.07 25.32
C THR A 484 26.82 3.54 25.67
N ASN A 485 27.08 4.39 24.66
CA ASN A 485 27.24 5.83 24.81
C ASN A 485 25.93 6.63 24.64
N GLY A 486 24.77 5.97 24.67
CA GLY A 486 23.44 6.59 24.55
C GLY A 486 23.03 7.01 23.14
N ARG A 487 23.88 6.81 22.13
CA ARG A 487 23.56 7.14 20.72
C ARG A 487 22.83 6.00 20.03
N TYR A 488 22.09 6.31 19.00
CA TYR A 488 21.34 5.34 18.20
C TYR A 488 21.98 5.11 16.84
N ILE A 489 21.94 3.87 16.36
CA ILE A 489 22.27 3.49 14.98
C ILE A 489 21.16 2.60 14.40
N THR A 490 21.11 2.46 13.08
CA THR A 490 20.20 1.53 12.39
C THR A 490 20.37 0.08 12.88
N GLY A 491 19.29 -0.70 12.94
CA GLY A 491 19.31 -2.15 13.18
C GLY A 491 19.37 -3.00 11.90
N ASN A 492 19.66 -2.40 10.74
CA ASN A 492 19.64 -3.08 9.45
C ASN A 492 20.85 -4.03 9.25
N LYS A 493 20.58 -5.32 9.02
CA LYS A 493 21.57 -6.39 8.80
C LYS A 493 22.39 -6.24 7.52
N GLN A 494 21.91 -5.50 6.54
CA GLN A 494 22.70 -5.18 5.34
C GLN A 494 23.76 -4.11 5.62
N LEU A 495 23.58 -3.34 6.69
CA LEU A 495 24.55 -2.32 7.14
C LEU A 495 25.42 -2.81 8.30
N LEU A 496 24.97 -3.83 9.05
CA LEU A 496 25.61 -4.30 10.29
C LEU A 496 25.63 -5.82 10.38
N ILE A 497 26.71 -6.41 10.91
CA ILE A 497 26.81 -7.84 11.27
C ILE A 497 26.88 -8.01 12.78
N MET A 498 26.19 -9.02 13.32
CA MET A 498 26.38 -9.41 14.72
C MET A 498 27.82 -9.90 14.85
N ASP A 499 28.54 -9.33 15.81
CA ASP A 499 29.90 -9.76 16.12
C ASP A 499 29.83 -10.51 17.44
N GLN A 500 30.05 -11.82 17.40
CA GLN A 500 30.18 -12.60 18.62
C GLN A 500 31.63 -12.44 19.09
N ASN A 501 31.79 -11.98 20.33
CA ASN A 501 33.11 -11.95 20.97
C ASN A 501 33.59 -13.37 21.23
#